data_AF-A0A1E1KY75-F1
#
_entry.id   AF-A0A1E1KY75-F1
#
_cell.length_a   1.000
_cell.length_b   1.000
_cell.length_c   1.000
_cell.angle_alpha   90.00
_cell.angle_beta   90.00
_cell.angle_gamma   90.00
#
_symmetry.space_group_name_H-M   'P 1'
#
loop_
_entity.id
_entity.type
_entity.pdbx_description
1 polymer ?
#
loop_
_entity_poly.entity_id
_entity_poly.type
_entity_poly.pdbx_seq_one_letter_code
_entity_poly.pdbx_strand_id
1 'polypeptide(L)'
;MEARFVSTTSKSHLDIVALVKEKAIRYMSSRPGRDESGGDTRCHSLCKQSIQGILESDRLLILNDMLNYRNPHLELAGRYAVKLGSSKDGIPDQFDQVEWHSSLNKDRISGSSVRKHRAADLKKRFADMLDFIDDLRLFDSPLWTQGFDYSKPPEYLAAKLA
;
A
#
# COMPACT_ATOMS: atom_id res chain seq x y z
N MET A 1 8.65 -16.94 48.90
CA MET A 1 8.94 -16.82 47.46
C MET A 1 7.89 -15.86 46.91
N GLU A 2 8.19 -14.56 46.93
CA GLU A 2 7.24 -13.51 46.58
C GLU A 2 7.15 -13.36 45.06
N ALA A 3 5.96 -13.62 44.51
CA ALA A 3 5.66 -13.36 43.12
C ALA A 3 5.55 -11.84 42.92
N ARG A 4 6.58 -11.24 42.31
CA ARG A 4 6.52 -9.87 41.83
C ARG A 4 5.54 -9.82 40.66
N PHE A 5 4.37 -9.24 40.89
CA PHE A 5 3.49 -8.78 39.82
C PHE A 5 4.26 -7.74 39.00
N VAL A 6 4.77 -8.14 37.84
CA VAL A 6 5.27 -7.22 36.83
C VAL A 6 4.05 -6.52 36.26
N SER A 7 3.78 -5.31 36.75
CA SER A 7 2.83 -4.39 36.16
C SER A 7 3.24 -4.17 34.70
N THR A 8 2.50 -4.78 33.78
CA THR A 8 2.66 -4.55 32.35
C THR A 8 2.38 -3.09 32.09
N THR A 9 3.44 -2.36 31.77
CA THR A 9 3.42 -0.93 31.50
C THR A 9 2.34 -0.59 30.47
N SER A 10 1.40 0.26 30.89
CA SER A 10 0.67 1.16 30.00
C SER A 10 1.69 1.75 29.03
N LYS A 11 1.64 1.37 27.74
CA LYS A 11 2.47 2.02 26.71
C LYS A 11 2.29 3.52 26.86
N SER A 12 3.38 4.25 27.08
CA SER A 12 3.28 5.69 27.27
C SER A 12 2.70 6.31 26.00
N HIS A 13 2.00 7.44 26.13
CA HIS A 13 1.46 8.14 24.96
C HIS A 13 2.54 8.38 23.89
N LEU A 14 3.76 8.68 24.33
CA LEU A 14 4.94 8.85 23.48
C LEU A 14 5.29 7.58 22.67
N ASP A 15 5.13 6.39 23.26
CA ASP A 15 5.36 5.10 22.57
C ASP A 15 4.35 4.88 21.44
N ILE A 16 3.10 5.31 21.64
CA ILE A 16 2.06 5.21 20.60
C ILE A 16 2.35 6.20 19.47
N VAL A 17 2.72 7.44 19.80
CA VAL A 17 3.10 8.44 18.78
C VAL A 17 4.27 7.94 17.93
N ALA A 18 5.32 7.42 18.57
CA ALA A 18 6.47 6.87 17.87
C ALA A 18 6.09 5.68 16.97
N LEU A 19 5.28 4.76 17.49
CA LEU A 19 4.80 3.60 16.73
C LEU A 19 4.01 4.01 15.47
N VAL A 20 3.08 4.95 15.60
CA VAL A 20 2.26 5.40 14.48
C VAL A 20 3.11 6.14 13.45
N LYS A 21 4.08 6.95 13.90
CA LYS A 21 5.05 7.61 13.02
C LYS A 21 5.86 6.61 12.20
N GLU A 22 6.39 5.56 12.83
CA GLU A 22 7.14 4.51 12.12
C GLU A 22 6.27 3.78 11.08
N LYS A 23 5.02 3.46 11.43
CA LYS A 23 4.07 2.87 10.47
C LYS A 23 3.78 3.81 9.29
N ALA A 24 3.66 5.12 9.56
CA ALA A 24 3.43 6.12 8.53
C ALA A 24 4.64 6.26 7.60
N ILE A 25 5.86 6.28 8.14
CA ILE A 25 7.09 6.30 7.34
C ILE A 25 7.15 5.07 6.43
N ARG A 26 6.91 3.87 6.98
CA ARG A 26 6.90 2.63 6.19
C ARG A 26 5.87 2.68 5.06
N TYR A 27 4.65 3.09 5.40
CA TYR A 27 3.57 3.21 4.45
C TYR A 27 3.92 4.20 3.32
N MET A 28 4.37 5.41 3.65
CA MET A 28 4.75 6.44 2.67
C MET A 28 5.97 6.04 1.82
N SER A 29 6.90 5.27 2.38
CA SER A 29 8.07 4.76 1.64
C SER A 29 7.73 3.69 0.61
N SER A 30 6.54 3.08 0.71
CA SER A 30 6.07 2.07 -0.24
C SER A 30 5.53 2.65 -1.56
N ARG A 31 5.63 3.98 -1.76
CA ARG A 31 4.92 4.74 -2.81
C ARG A 31 3.44 4.36 -2.86
N PRO A 32 2.69 4.63 -1.78
CA PRO A 32 1.25 4.44 -1.81
C PRO A 32 0.67 5.22 -2.98
N GLY A 33 -0.30 4.61 -3.69
CA GLY A 33 -0.81 5.08 -4.97
C GLY A 33 -1.38 6.50 -4.91
N ARG A 34 -2.12 6.89 -5.94
CA ARG A 34 -2.53 8.27 -6.21
C ARG A 34 -3.03 9.01 -4.94
N ASP A 35 -2.31 10.08 -4.54
CA ASP A 35 -2.73 11.05 -3.52
C ASP A 35 -4.14 11.63 -3.82
N GLU A 36 -4.64 11.48 -5.05
CA GLU A 36 -5.73 12.23 -5.65
C GLU A 36 -6.90 11.38 -6.19
N SER A 37 -6.91 10.05 -6.02
CA SER A 37 -8.07 9.23 -6.42
C SER A 37 -8.48 8.21 -5.36
N GLY A 38 -9.78 8.14 -5.07
CA GLY A 38 -10.37 7.24 -4.08
C GLY A 38 -10.33 7.78 -2.64
N GLY A 39 -10.65 6.90 -1.67
CA GLY A 39 -10.67 7.20 -0.24
C GLY A 39 -9.30 7.48 0.41
N ASP A 40 -8.22 7.51 -0.38
CA ASP A 40 -6.82 7.53 0.08
C ASP A 40 -6.25 8.91 0.44
N THR A 41 -6.87 9.99 -0.02
CA THR A 41 -6.49 11.39 0.26
C THR A 41 -6.30 11.66 1.76
N ARG A 42 -7.18 11.09 2.59
CA ARG A 42 -7.14 11.26 4.04
C ARG A 42 -5.94 10.55 4.68
N CYS A 43 -5.62 9.33 4.27
CA CYS A 43 -4.51 8.58 4.87
C CYS A 43 -3.17 9.29 4.67
N HIS A 44 -2.92 9.80 3.47
CA HIS A 44 -1.63 10.43 3.14
C HIS A 44 -1.44 11.73 3.91
N SER A 45 -2.50 12.54 4.01
CA SER A 45 -2.48 13.76 4.82
C SER A 45 -2.19 13.46 6.30
N LEU A 46 -2.84 12.44 6.86
CA LEU A 46 -2.60 12.00 8.24
C LEU A 46 -1.18 11.46 8.43
N CYS A 47 -0.66 10.66 7.50
CA CYS A 47 0.73 10.19 7.51
C CYS A 47 1.71 11.37 7.53
N LYS A 48 1.53 12.36 6.63
CA LYS A 48 2.39 13.56 6.56
C LYS A 48 2.38 14.33 7.88
N GLN A 49 1.20 14.56 8.47
CA GLN A 49 1.05 15.22 9.77
C GLN A 49 1.69 14.41 10.92
N SER A 50 1.54 13.09 10.93
CA SER A 50 2.16 12.22 11.94
C SER A 50 3.68 12.22 11.86
N ILE A 51 4.24 12.16 10.64
CA ILE A 51 5.70 12.23 10.42
C ILE A 51 6.26 13.55 10.92
N GLN A 52 5.55 14.65 10.68
CA GLN A 52 5.89 15.99 11.17
C GLN A 52 5.68 16.17 12.68
N GLY A 53 5.01 15.23 13.36
CA GLY A 53 4.73 15.31 14.79
C GLY A 53 3.64 16.31 15.17
N ILE A 54 2.79 16.71 14.21
CA ILE A 54 1.72 17.71 14.40
C ILE A 54 0.32 17.08 14.47
N LEU A 55 0.23 15.75 14.47
CA LEU A 55 -1.04 15.04 14.45
C LEU A 55 -1.65 14.94 15.86
N GLU A 56 -2.89 15.37 16.00
CA GLU A 56 -3.66 15.31 17.24
C GLU A 56 -3.96 13.86 17.67
N SER A 57 -4.16 13.65 18.98
CA SER A 57 -4.25 12.31 19.59
C SER A 57 -5.43 11.47 19.08
N ASP A 58 -6.59 12.08 18.85
CA ASP A 58 -7.78 11.46 18.29
C ASP A 58 -7.53 10.97 16.85
N ARG A 59 -6.85 11.78 16.05
CA ARG A 59 -6.47 11.44 14.68
C ARG A 59 -5.36 10.40 14.61
N LEU A 60 -4.53 10.32 15.65
CA LEU A 60 -3.46 9.33 15.76
C LEU A 60 -3.99 7.90 15.88
N LEU A 61 -5.10 7.71 16.61
CA LEU A 61 -5.78 6.42 16.70
C LEU A 61 -6.38 6.00 15.35
N ILE A 62 -7.06 6.94 14.67
CA ILE A 62 -7.62 6.70 13.33
C ILE A 62 -6.51 6.28 12.36
N LEU A 63 -5.41 7.04 12.34
CA LEU A 63 -4.26 6.72 11.48
C LEU A 63 -3.65 5.35 11.84
N ASN A 64 -3.53 5.02 13.12
CA ASN A 64 -3.02 3.72 13.56
C ASN A 64 -3.86 2.57 13.01
N ASP A 65 -5.19 2.68 13.06
CA ASP A 65 -6.09 1.65 12.57
C ASP A 65 -6.02 1.49 11.04
N MET A 66 -5.98 2.61 10.31
CA MET A 66 -5.74 2.60 8.86
C MET A 66 -4.42 1.89 8.52
N LEU A 67 -3.34 2.20 9.24
CA LEU A 67 -2.02 1.64 8.98
C LEU A 67 -1.88 0.19 9.45
N ASN A 68 -2.65 -0.25 10.44
CA ASN A 68 -2.73 -1.66 10.87
C ASN A 68 -3.34 -2.54 9.78
N TYR A 69 -4.26 -1.99 8.99
CA TYR A 69 -4.83 -2.70 7.86
C TYR A 69 -3.90 -2.62 6.63
N ARG A 70 -3.47 -1.42 6.25
CA ARG A 70 -2.77 -1.20 4.96
C ARG A 70 -1.38 -1.81 4.88
N ASN A 71 -0.56 -1.69 5.93
CA ASN A 71 0.83 -2.16 5.90
C ASN A 71 0.95 -3.68 5.75
N PRO A 72 0.23 -4.51 6.54
CA PRO A 72 0.27 -5.96 6.36
C PRO A 72 -0.22 -6.43 5.00
N HIS A 73 -1.23 -5.78 4.41
CA HIS A 73 -1.75 -6.16 3.09
C HIS A 73 -0.74 -5.86 1.97
N LEU A 74 -0.02 -4.73 2.07
CA LEU A 74 1.11 -4.45 1.15
C LEU A 74 2.23 -5.48 1.30
N GLU A 75 2.58 -5.82 2.53
CA GLU A 75 3.60 -6.85 2.80
C GLU A 75 3.17 -8.22 2.24
N LEU A 76 1.90 -8.58 2.42
CA LEU A 76 1.32 -9.80 1.88
C LEU A 76 1.36 -9.83 0.34
N ALA A 77 1.00 -8.73 -0.32
CA ALA A 77 1.11 -8.60 -1.77
C ALA A 77 2.55 -8.80 -2.25
N GLY A 78 3.54 -8.22 -1.54
CA GLY A 78 4.96 -8.46 -1.80
C GLY A 78 5.36 -9.93 -1.66
N ARG A 79 4.88 -10.62 -0.62
CA ARG A 79 5.13 -12.06 -0.42
C ARG A 79 4.50 -12.91 -1.52
N TYR A 80 3.29 -12.59 -1.96
CA TYR A 80 2.65 -13.28 -3.09
C TYR A 80 3.41 -13.06 -4.40
N ALA A 81 3.85 -11.85 -4.68
CA ALA A 81 4.65 -11.56 -5.87
C ALA A 81 5.95 -12.41 -5.90
N VAL A 82 6.66 -12.51 -4.78
CA VAL A 82 7.86 -13.36 -4.65
C VAL A 82 7.51 -14.84 -4.84
N LYS A 83 6.47 -15.33 -4.16
CA LYS A 83 6.09 -16.75 -4.19
C LYS A 83 5.62 -17.20 -5.58
N LEU A 84 4.96 -16.33 -6.31
CA LEU A 84 4.45 -16.59 -7.66
C LEU A 84 5.52 -16.36 -8.75
N GLY A 85 6.76 -16.05 -8.36
CA GLY A 85 7.88 -15.94 -9.29
C GLY A 85 7.84 -14.70 -10.17
N SER A 86 7.26 -13.59 -9.69
CA SER A 86 7.29 -12.31 -10.41
C SER A 86 8.74 -11.98 -10.77
N SER A 87 9.00 -11.74 -12.07
CA SER A 87 10.35 -11.42 -12.52
C SER A 87 10.83 -10.14 -11.83
N LYS A 88 12.09 -10.13 -11.37
CA LYS A 88 12.72 -8.92 -10.77
C LYS A 88 12.83 -7.75 -11.77
N ASP A 89 12.53 -8.00 -13.04
CA ASP A 89 12.79 -7.11 -14.15
C ASP A 89 11.53 -6.32 -14.54
N GLY A 90 11.31 -5.18 -13.87
CA GLY A 90 10.52 -4.10 -14.49
C GLY A 90 9.61 -3.28 -13.60
N ILE A 91 9.30 -3.73 -12.38
CA ILE A 91 8.52 -2.93 -11.44
C ILE A 91 9.35 -2.69 -10.17
N PRO A 92 9.66 -1.42 -9.83
CA PRO A 92 10.36 -1.10 -8.59
C PRO A 92 9.64 -1.71 -7.38
N ASP A 93 10.38 -2.06 -6.34
CA ASP A 93 9.77 -2.52 -5.06
C ASP A 93 8.79 -1.49 -4.47
N GLN A 94 8.92 -0.25 -4.93
CA GLN A 94 8.03 0.86 -4.69
C GLN A 94 7.13 1.08 -5.93
N PHE A 95 6.00 0.37 -5.99
CA PHE A 95 5.03 0.51 -7.07
C PHE A 95 4.22 1.79 -6.92
N ASP A 96 4.46 2.75 -7.80
CA ASP A 96 3.58 3.90 -8.02
C ASP A 96 2.67 3.59 -9.21
N GLN A 97 1.41 3.31 -8.93
CA GLN A 97 0.41 2.96 -9.95
C GLN A 97 0.22 4.07 -10.99
N VAL A 98 0.32 5.34 -10.57
CA VAL A 98 0.10 6.51 -11.44
C VAL A 98 1.26 6.68 -12.39
N GLU A 99 2.48 6.63 -11.84
CA GLU A 99 3.71 6.69 -12.62
C GLU A 99 3.75 5.52 -13.61
N TRP A 100 3.41 4.32 -13.14
CA TRP A 100 3.36 3.11 -13.95
C TRP A 100 2.36 3.24 -15.11
N HIS A 101 1.09 3.59 -14.85
CA HIS A 101 0.10 3.82 -15.91
C HIS A 101 0.50 4.97 -16.85
N SER A 102 1.08 6.05 -16.33
CA SER A 102 1.57 7.17 -17.14
C SER A 102 2.66 6.73 -18.11
N SER A 103 3.62 5.92 -17.64
CA SER A 103 4.69 5.36 -18.49
C SER A 103 4.15 4.44 -19.59
N LEU A 104 3.20 3.55 -19.28
CA LEU A 104 2.55 2.69 -20.27
C LEU A 104 1.78 3.50 -21.31
N ASN A 105 1.07 4.54 -20.88
CA ASN A 105 0.35 5.42 -21.79
C ASN A 105 1.29 6.19 -22.72
N LYS A 106 2.43 6.67 -22.21
CA LYS A 106 3.48 7.29 -23.05
C LYS A 106 3.98 6.29 -24.09
N ASP A 107 4.32 5.07 -23.69
CA ASP A 107 4.79 4.02 -24.61
C ASP A 107 3.75 3.67 -25.67
N ARG A 108 2.47 3.66 -25.31
CA ARG A 108 1.36 3.42 -26.25
C ARG A 108 1.18 4.54 -27.28
N ILE A 109 1.39 5.80 -26.91
CA ILE A 109 1.17 6.96 -27.78
C ILE A 109 2.39 7.21 -28.67
N SER A 110 3.57 7.33 -28.04
CA SER A 110 4.80 7.81 -28.69
C SER A 110 5.94 6.78 -28.76
N GLY A 111 5.73 5.56 -28.26
CA GLY A 111 6.73 4.49 -28.34
C GLY A 111 6.92 3.90 -29.75
N SER A 112 7.99 3.12 -29.91
CA SER A 112 8.18 2.28 -31.11
C SER A 112 7.07 1.23 -31.22
N SER A 113 6.91 0.60 -32.40
CA SER A 113 5.92 -0.48 -32.60
C SER A 113 6.02 -1.59 -31.53
N VAL A 114 7.26 -1.96 -31.16
CA VAL A 114 7.55 -2.93 -30.11
C VAL A 114 7.08 -2.44 -28.74
N ARG A 115 7.39 -1.18 -28.37
CA ARG A 115 6.97 -0.60 -27.08
C ARG A 115 5.46 -0.45 -27.00
N LYS A 116 4.80 -0.08 -28.10
CA LYS A 116 3.33 0.00 -28.19
C LYS A 116 2.67 -1.35 -27.94
N HIS A 117 3.14 -2.40 -28.61
CA HIS A 117 2.66 -3.77 -28.40
C HIS A 117 2.90 -4.23 -26.96
N ARG A 118 4.10 -4.02 -26.43
CA ARG A 118 4.43 -4.37 -25.05
C ARG A 118 3.53 -3.65 -24.05
N ALA A 119 3.29 -2.35 -24.22
CA ALA A 119 2.44 -1.57 -23.33
C ALA A 119 0.97 -2.02 -23.38
N ALA A 120 0.47 -2.40 -24.57
CA ALA A 120 -0.87 -2.95 -24.73
C ALA A 120 -1.01 -4.33 -24.06
N ASP A 121 -0.03 -5.21 -24.26
CA ASP A 121 0.02 -6.55 -23.65
C ASP A 121 0.08 -6.45 -22.11
N LEU A 122 1.01 -5.64 -21.57
CA LEU A 122 1.12 -5.40 -20.13
C LEU A 122 -0.17 -4.85 -19.52
N LYS A 123 -0.83 -3.90 -20.20
CA LYS A 123 -2.09 -3.34 -19.71
C LYS A 123 -3.21 -4.38 -19.69
N LYS A 124 -3.26 -5.25 -20.69
CA LYS A 124 -4.25 -6.34 -20.75
C LYS A 124 -3.98 -7.35 -19.62
N ARG A 125 -2.75 -7.84 -19.50
CA ARG A 125 -2.36 -8.78 -18.44
C ARG A 125 -2.61 -8.24 -17.05
N PHE A 126 -2.33 -6.96 -16.83
CA PHE A 126 -2.65 -6.30 -15.56
C PHE A 126 -4.13 -6.37 -15.23
N ALA A 127 -5.01 -6.06 -16.19
CA ALA A 127 -6.46 -6.17 -15.98
C ALA A 127 -6.88 -7.62 -15.70
N ASP A 128 -6.40 -8.57 -16.51
CA ASP A 128 -6.69 -10.00 -16.34
C ASP A 128 -6.23 -10.51 -14.95
N MET A 129 -5.06 -10.05 -14.46
CA MET A 129 -4.54 -10.41 -13.13
C MET A 129 -5.32 -9.73 -12.01
N LEU A 130 -5.76 -8.48 -12.19
CA LEU A 130 -6.54 -7.77 -11.19
C LEU A 130 -7.89 -8.46 -10.99
N ASP A 131 -8.60 -8.80 -12.08
CA ASP A 131 -9.85 -9.55 -12.04
C ASP A 131 -9.65 -10.91 -11.33
N PHE A 132 -8.57 -11.63 -11.66
CA PHE A 132 -8.25 -12.91 -11.02
C PHE A 132 -7.97 -12.78 -9.51
N ILE A 133 -7.26 -11.74 -9.09
CA ILE A 133 -6.97 -11.47 -7.67
C ILE A 133 -8.25 -11.14 -6.91
N ASP A 134 -9.13 -10.34 -7.51
CA ASP A 134 -10.42 -9.95 -6.94
C ASP A 134 -11.34 -11.17 -6.78
N ASP A 135 -11.40 -12.05 -7.77
CA ASP A 135 -12.14 -13.31 -7.71
C ASP A 135 -11.64 -14.23 -6.58
N LEU A 136 -10.32 -14.28 -6.38
CA LEU A 136 -9.71 -15.05 -5.30
C LEU A 136 -9.91 -14.43 -3.91
N ARG A 137 -10.32 -13.16 -3.84
CA ARG A 137 -10.49 -12.40 -2.58
C ARG A 137 -9.27 -12.51 -1.67
N LEU A 138 -8.08 -12.33 -2.25
CA LEU A 138 -6.80 -12.46 -1.53
C LEU A 138 -6.58 -11.40 -0.45
N PHE A 139 -7.32 -10.30 -0.52
CA PHE A 139 -7.22 -9.17 0.38
C PHE A 139 -8.61 -8.87 0.96
N ASP A 140 -8.72 -8.83 2.27
CA ASP A 140 -9.98 -8.49 2.94
C ASP A 140 -10.34 -7.03 2.70
N SER A 141 -11.64 -6.70 2.67
CA SER A 141 -12.07 -5.31 2.63
C SER A 141 -11.77 -4.59 3.95
N PRO A 142 -11.44 -3.28 3.92
CA PRO A 142 -11.21 -2.54 5.15
C PRO A 142 -12.48 -2.44 5.99
N LEU A 143 -12.33 -2.46 7.30
CA LEU A 143 -13.39 -2.02 8.21
C LEU A 143 -13.66 -0.52 8.02
N TRP A 144 -14.84 -0.06 8.41
CA TRP A 144 -15.23 1.36 8.28
C TRP A 144 -14.23 2.34 8.96
N THR A 145 -13.52 1.91 10.01
CA THR A 145 -12.47 2.70 10.69
C THR A 145 -11.13 2.71 9.96
N GLN A 146 -10.91 1.77 9.04
CA GLN A 146 -9.65 1.57 8.31
C GLN A 146 -9.64 2.33 6.97
N GLY A 147 -10.72 3.06 6.68
CA GLY A 147 -10.92 3.83 5.46
C GLY A 147 -11.76 3.07 4.43
N PHE A 148 -12.07 3.76 3.33
CA PHE A 148 -12.75 3.18 2.19
C PHE A 148 -11.73 2.85 1.09
N ASP A 149 -12.00 1.78 0.36
CA ASP A 149 -11.40 1.43 -0.94
C ASP A 149 -9.86 1.54 -1.00
N TYR A 150 -9.19 0.48 -0.57
CA TYR A 150 -7.72 0.37 -0.61
C TYR A 150 -7.30 -0.68 -1.65
N SER A 151 -7.38 -0.31 -2.93
CA SER A 151 -7.07 -1.18 -4.08
C SER A 151 -5.56 -1.42 -4.27
N LYS A 152 -4.69 -0.77 -3.50
CA LYS A 152 -3.25 -0.84 -3.73
C LYS A 152 -2.66 -2.25 -3.63
N PRO A 153 -2.98 -3.09 -2.63
CA PRO A 153 -2.44 -4.45 -2.55
C PRO A 153 -2.76 -5.32 -3.77
N PRO A 154 -4.02 -5.42 -4.25
CA PRO A 154 -4.33 -6.17 -5.46
C PRO A 154 -3.70 -5.55 -6.71
N GLU A 155 -3.67 -4.22 -6.85
CA GLU A 155 -3.01 -3.55 -7.97
C GLU A 155 -1.49 -3.79 -7.99
N TYR A 156 -0.83 -3.74 -6.84
CA TYR A 156 0.60 -4.05 -6.71
C TYR A 156 0.89 -5.47 -7.19
N LEU A 157 0.10 -6.43 -6.71
CA LEU A 157 0.29 -7.83 -7.06
C LEU A 157 -0.01 -8.07 -8.55
N ALA A 158 -1.10 -7.51 -9.07
CA ALA A 158 -1.45 -7.59 -10.49
C ALA A 158 -0.34 -7.04 -11.38
N ALA A 159 0.23 -5.89 -11.02
CA ALA A 159 1.32 -5.30 -11.76
C ALA A 159 2.57 -6.19 -11.75
N LYS A 160 2.93 -6.77 -10.60
CA LYS A 160 4.08 -7.68 -10.49
C LYS A 160 3.92 -8.97 -11.30
N LEU A 161 2.68 -9.42 -11.51
CA LEU A 161 2.33 -10.64 -12.24
C LEU A 161 2.11 -10.43 -13.75
N ALA A 162 1.94 -9.19 -14.21
CA ALA A 162 1.68 -8.84 -15.62
C ALA A 162 2.96 -8.89 -16.48
#